data_AF-A0A1I8B526-F1
#
_entry.id   AF-A0A1I8B526-F1
#
_cell.length_a   1.000
_cell.length_b   1.000
_cell.length_c   1.000
_cell.angle_alpha   90.00
_cell.angle_beta   90.00
_cell.angle_gamma   90.00
#
_symmetry.space_group_name_H-M   'P 1'
#
loop_
_entity.id
_entity.type
_entity.pdbx_description
1 polymer ?
#
loop_
_entity_poly.entity_id
_entity_poly.type
_entity_poly.pdbx_seq_one_letter_code
_entity_poly.pdbx_strand_id
1 'polypeptide(L)'
;MTSKSKYSNFFIITADSAACKFCNYSCKYKPTKTPFGLRYHLQTKHDDQYQILTKKEDNEKRSVGSSSSRCSIKRFLPNTGGQIPGQVVKKIQG
;
A
#
# COMPACT_ATOMS: atom_id res chain seq x y z
N MET A 1 -22.72 12.68 -8.57
CA MET A 1 -21.49 12.11 -7.98
C MET A 1 -21.26 10.73 -8.60
N THR A 2 -20.36 10.58 -9.55
CA THR A 2 -20.06 9.26 -10.14
C THR A 2 -19.03 8.57 -9.26
N SER A 3 -19.46 7.59 -8.47
CA SER A 3 -18.58 6.80 -7.60
C SER A 3 -17.43 6.19 -8.42
N LYS A 4 -16.20 6.66 -8.19
CA LYS A 4 -15.00 6.15 -8.87
C LYS A 4 -14.79 4.70 -8.47
N SER A 5 -14.65 3.80 -9.44
CA SER A 5 -14.44 2.37 -9.16
C SER A 5 -13.14 2.16 -8.37
N LYS A 6 -13.16 1.28 -7.36
CA LYS A 6 -11.97 0.97 -6.54
C LYS A 6 -10.77 0.48 -7.35
N TYR A 7 -11.02 -0.07 -8.53
CA TYR A 7 -10.02 -0.60 -9.45
C TYR A 7 -9.42 0.46 -10.39
N SER A 8 -9.99 1.67 -10.48
CA SER A 8 -9.53 2.72 -11.42
C SER A 8 -8.09 3.20 -11.18
N ASN A 9 -7.51 2.90 -10.01
CA ASN A 9 -6.10 3.18 -9.73
C ASN A 9 -5.19 2.21 -10.49
N PHE A 10 -5.59 0.94 -10.62
CA PHE A 10 -4.80 -0.15 -11.18
C PHE A 10 -5.16 -0.45 -12.66
N PHE A 11 -6.41 -0.18 -13.04
CA PHE A 11 -6.93 -0.42 -14.38
C PHE A 11 -7.46 0.87 -15.01
N ILE A 12 -7.31 0.97 -16.33
CA ILE A 12 -8.03 1.91 -17.18
C ILE A 12 -9.35 1.22 -17.55
N ILE A 13 -10.45 1.68 -16.95
CA ILE A 13 -11.77 1.08 -17.13
C ILE A 13 -12.55 1.92 -18.14
N THR A 14 -13.07 1.26 -19.17
CA THR A 14 -13.98 1.83 -20.16
C THR A 14 -15.37 1.16 -20.04
N ALA A 15 -16.30 1.50 -20.93
CA ALA A 15 -17.66 0.98 -20.89
C ALA A 15 -17.76 -0.55 -21.05
N ASP A 16 -16.88 -1.16 -21.85
CA ASP A 16 -16.93 -2.60 -22.17
C ASP A 16 -15.62 -3.35 -21.84
N SER A 17 -14.54 -2.63 -21.53
CA SER A 17 -13.23 -3.23 -21.30
C SER A 17 -12.47 -2.59 -20.15
N ALA A 18 -11.53 -3.34 -19.60
CA ALA A 18 -10.57 -2.84 -18.62
C ALA A 18 -9.16 -3.25 -19.03
N ALA A 19 -8.24 -2.31 -19.01
CA ALA A 19 -6.82 -2.53 -19.31
C ALA A 19 -5.98 -2.33 -18.04
N CYS A 20 -5.11 -3.30 -17.74
CA CYS A 20 -4.16 -3.21 -16.65
C CYS A 20 -3.06 -2.22 -16.99
N LYS A 21 -2.76 -1.28 -16.09
CA LYS A 21 -1.73 -0.25 -16.31
C LYS A 21 -0.30 -0.77 -16.20
N PHE A 22 -0.10 -1.95 -15.60
CA PHE A 22 1.23 -2.49 -15.30
C PHE A 22 1.73 -3.46 -16.35
N CYS A 23 0.85 -4.26 -16.94
CA CYS A 23 1.20 -5.28 -17.92
C CYS A 23 0.46 -5.14 -19.26
N ASN A 24 -0.30 -4.05 -19.45
CA ASN A 24 -1.12 -3.80 -20.63
C ASN A 24 -2.12 -4.92 -20.99
N TYR A 25 -2.41 -5.83 -20.05
CA TYR A 25 -3.43 -6.85 -20.23
C TYR A 25 -4.82 -6.22 -20.31
N SER A 26 -5.57 -6.48 -21.38
CA SER A 26 -6.95 -6.03 -21.55
C SER A 26 -7.93 -7.18 -21.42
N CYS A 27 -9.02 -6.98 -20.69
CA CYS A 27 -10.12 -7.94 -20.57
C CYS A 27 -11.48 -7.27 -20.71
N LYS A 28 -12.50 -8.07 -21.06
CA LYS A 28 -13.90 -7.61 -21.08
C LYS A 28 -14.33 -7.25 -19.66
N TYR A 29 -14.97 -6.09 -19.52
CA TYR A 29 -15.42 -5.54 -18.25
C TYR A 29 -16.88 -5.11 -18.38
N LYS A 30 -17.73 -5.63 -17.49
CA LYS A 30 -19.13 -5.21 -17.41
C LYS A 30 -19.35 -4.48 -16.08
N PRO A 31 -19.68 -3.18 -16.09
CA PRO A 31 -19.83 -2.39 -14.87
C PRO A 31 -20.96 -2.89 -13.95
N THR A 32 -21.95 -3.58 -14.51
CA THR A 32 -23.07 -4.18 -13.76
C THR A 32 -22.71 -5.47 -13.03
N LYS A 33 -21.54 -6.06 -13.29
CA LYS A 33 -21.10 -7.33 -12.69
C LYS A 33 -19.93 -7.14 -11.74
N THR A 34 -19.78 -8.09 -10.82
CA THR A 34 -18.64 -8.11 -9.91
C THR A 34 -17.33 -8.26 -10.70
N PRO A 35 -16.31 -7.41 -10.44
CA PRO A 35 -15.06 -7.39 -11.19
C PRO A 35 -14.09 -8.49 -10.75
N PHE A 36 -14.57 -9.74 -10.68
CA PHE A 36 -13.78 -10.88 -10.22
C PHE A 36 -12.51 -11.09 -11.07
N GLY A 37 -12.63 -10.94 -12.39
CA GLY A 37 -11.48 -11.05 -13.30
C GLY A 37 -10.37 -10.03 -13.03
N LEU A 38 -10.72 -8.79 -12.68
CA LEU A 38 -9.73 -7.75 -12.34
C LEU A 38 -9.01 -8.07 -11.04
N ARG A 39 -9.77 -8.55 -10.04
CA ARG A 39 -9.22 -8.99 -8.75
C ARG A 39 -8.25 -10.16 -8.94
N TYR A 40 -8.69 -11.19 -9.67
CA TYR A 40 -7.89 -12.38 -9.93
C TYR A 40 -6.61 -12.05 -10.72
N HIS A 41 -6.71 -11.16 -11.70
CA HIS A 41 -5.54 -10.68 -12.44
C HIS A 41 -4.51 -10.03 -11.51
N LEU A 42 -4.93 -9.10 -10.64
CA LEU A 42 -4.01 -8.49 -9.67
C LEU A 42 -3.41 -9.53 -8.73
N GLN A 43 -4.22 -10.44 -8.19
CA GLN A 43 -3.74 -11.48 -7.27
C GLN A 43 -2.67 -12.38 -7.90
N THR A 44 -2.80 -12.71 -9.19
CA THR A 44 -1.89 -13.66 -9.86
C THR A 44 -0.70 -13.02 -10.56
N LYS A 45 -0.83 -11.76 -11.01
CA LYS A 45 0.21 -11.05 -11.78
C LYS A 45 0.85 -9.88 -11.04
N HIS A 46 0.15 -9.31 -10.06
CA HIS A 46 0.54 -8.09 -9.36
C HIS A 46 0.18 -8.18 -7.86
N ASP A 47 0.75 -9.16 -7.14
CA ASP A 47 0.42 -9.43 -5.74
C ASP A 47 0.55 -8.17 -4.85
N ASP A 48 1.64 -7.41 -5.01
CA ASP A 48 1.83 -6.13 -4.32
C ASP A 48 0.65 -5.17 -4.51
N GLN A 49 0.15 -5.06 -5.73
CA GLN A 49 -0.99 -4.18 -6.06
C GLN A 49 -2.30 -4.73 -5.48
N TYR A 50 -2.44 -6.06 -5.47
CA TYR A 50 -3.56 -6.73 -4.81
C TYR A 50 -3.57 -6.46 -3.30
N GLN A 51 -2.41 -6.52 -2.64
CA GLN A 51 -2.28 -6.18 -1.22
C GLN A 51 -2.60 -4.71 -0.93
N ILE A 52 -2.22 -3.79 -1.81
CA ILE A 52 -2.59 -2.36 -1.66
C ILE A 52 -4.11 -2.19 -1.81
N LEU A 53 -4.73 -2.91 -2.75
CA LEU A 53 -6.18 -2.88 -2.95
C LEU A 53 -6.94 -3.37 -1.70
N THR A 54 -6.47 -4.45 -1.05
CA THR A 54 -7.12 -5.02 0.15
C THR A 54 -6.80 -4.26 1.43
N LYS A 55 -5.58 -3.72 1.58
CA LYS A 55 -5.17 -2.95 2.79
C LYS A 55 -5.89 -1.62 2.92
N LYS A 56 -6.35 -1.00 1.83
CA LYS A 56 -7.13 0.23 1.87
C LYS A 56 -8.48 0.08 2.59
N GLU A 57 -8.98 -1.14 2.77
CA GLU A 57 -10.22 -1.40 3.52
C GLU A 57 -10.09 -1.17 5.04
N ASP A 58 -8.86 -1.17 5.60
CA ASP A 58 -8.64 -1.00 7.04
C ASP A 58 -8.30 0.45 7.44
N ASN A 59 -7.72 1.23 6.53
CA ASN A 59 -7.26 2.59 6.86
C ASN A 59 -8.38 3.65 6.84
N GLU A 60 -9.50 3.41 6.14
CA GLU A 60 -10.66 4.32 6.12
C GLU A 60 -11.45 4.34 7.44
N LYS A 61 -11.13 3.45 8.40
CA LYS A 61 -11.66 3.54 9.78
C LYS A 61 -10.83 4.41 10.72
N ARG A 62 -9.68 4.95 10.27
CA ARG A 62 -8.76 5.70 11.14
C ARG A 62 -8.59 7.18 10.79
N SER A 63 -9.36 7.72 9.83
CA SER A 63 -9.39 9.16 9.53
C SER A 63 -10.55 9.87 10.22
N VAL A 64 -10.57 9.83 11.55
CA VAL A 64 -11.04 10.97 12.36
C VAL A 64 -9.96 11.28 13.38
N GLY A 65 -9.22 12.36 13.14
CA GLY A 65 -8.28 12.89 14.13
C GLY A 65 -6.91 13.31 13.59
N SER A 66 -6.87 14.21 12.61
CA SER A 66 -5.73 15.11 12.49
C SER A 66 -6.23 16.55 12.50
N SER A 67 -6.18 17.20 13.67
CA SER A 67 -5.71 18.58 13.82
C SER A 67 -5.54 19.00 15.29
N SER A 68 -4.27 19.13 15.66
CA SER A 68 -3.60 20.18 16.45
C SER A 68 -4.11 20.68 17.82
N SER A 69 -3.20 20.47 18.80
CA SER A 69 -2.69 21.44 19.80
C SER A 69 -3.52 21.75 21.06
N ARG A 70 -3.05 21.29 22.24
CA ARG A 70 -2.20 22.07 23.17
C ARG A 70 -1.76 21.23 24.38
N CYS A 71 -0.51 21.48 24.80
CA CYS A 71 0.04 21.32 26.15
C CYS A 71 0.41 19.92 26.66
N SER A 72 1.74 19.75 26.79
CA SER A 72 2.44 19.14 27.92
C SER A 72 2.27 17.65 28.17
N ILE A 73 3.30 16.85 27.85
CA ILE A 73 4.04 16.07 28.85
C ILE A 73 5.51 15.90 28.40
N LYS A 74 6.38 16.30 29.34
CA LYS A 74 7.83 16.13 29.50
C LYS A 74 8.67 15.47 28.39
N ARG A 75 9.61 16.29 27.91
CA ARG A 75 10.90 15.90 27.32
C ARG A 75 11.62 14.90 28.23
N PHE A 76 11.93 13.72 27.72
CA PHE A 76 13.16 13.03 28.09
C PHE A 76 14.12 13.18 26.91
N LEU A 77 15.16 14.00 27.10
CA LEU A 77 16.25 14.14 26.16
C LEU A 77 17.14 12.89 26.16
N PRO A 78 17.86 12.65 25.05
CA PRO A 78 18.45 11.38 24.66
C PRO A 78 19.78 11.15 25.37
N ASN A 79 20.09 9.91 25.73
CA ASN A 79 21.47 9.58 26.09
C ASN A 79 22.28 9.35 24.81
N THR A 80 23.04 10.39 24.46
CA THR A 80 24.11 10.39 23.50
C THR A 80 25.19 9.37 23.91
N GLY A 81 25.35 8.32 23.09
CA GLY A 81 26.49 7.42 23.16
C GLY A 81 26.87 6.99 21.75
N GLY A 82 27.55 7.89 21.02
CA GLY A 82 28.08 7.61 19.70
C GLY A 82 29.31 6.70 19.74
N GLN A 83 29.39 5.78 18.78
CA GLN A 83 30.56 5.55 17.90
C GLN A 83 30.29 4.36 16.96
N ILE A 84 30.20 4.67 15.66
CA ILE A 84 30.58 3.82 14.52
C ILE A 84 31.96 4.37 14.07
N PRO A 85 32.92 3.63 13.44
CA PRO A 85 32.81 2.37 12.68
C PRO A 85 33.98 1.35 12.86
N GLY A 86 33.81 0.16 12.26
CA GLY A 86 34.80 -0.84 11.81
C GLY A 86 36.19 -0.98 12.47
N GLN A 87 36.49 -2.18 13.00
CA GLN A 87 37.80 -2.82 12.86
C GLN A 87 37.76 -4.34 13.14
N VAL A 88 38.49 -5.04 12.27
CA VAL A 88 38.85 -6.47 12.28
C VAL A 88 39.48 -6.89 13.60
N VAL A 89 39.17 -8.08 14.15
CA VAL A 89 40.14 -9.08 14.66
C VAL A 89 39.51 -10.42 15.06
N LYS A 90 40.22 -11.49 14.71
CA LYS A 90 40.03 -12.91 15.05
C LYS A 90 40.14 -13.22 16.56
N LYS A 91 39.43 -14.27 17.02
CA LYS A 91 39.84 -15.28 18.06
C LYS A 91 38.70 -16.31 18.20
N ILE A 92 38.86 -17.58 17.81
CA ILE A 92 39.48 -18.74 18.52
C ILE A 92 38.88 -18.99 19.92
N GLN A 93 38.08 -20.04 20.04
CA GLN A 93 37.95 -20.96 21.20
C GLN A 93 36.89 -22.03 20.85
N GLY A 94 37.10 -23.33 21.04
CA GLY A 94 38.22 -24.13 21.55
C GLY A 94 37.97 -25.59 21.17
#